data_AF-A0A2I0HGC2-F1
#
_entry.id   AF-A0A2I0HGC2-F1
#
_cell.length_a   1.000
_cell.length_b   1.000
_cell.length_c   1.000
_cell.angle_alpha   90.00
_cell.angle_beta   90.00
_cell.angle_gamma   90.00
#
_symmetry.space_group_name_H-M   'P 1'
#
loop_
_entity.id
_entity.type
_entity.pdbx_description
1 polymer ?
#
loop_
_entity_poly.entity_id
_entity_poly.type
_entity_poly.pdbx_seq_one_letter_code
_entity_poly.pdbx_strand_id
1 'polypeptide(L)' 'MRIKVGDFGLSRLLEIPDEMNSSSSCGSVWTGPQGTPGYLDPDYHHSFLLTEKSDVYSFG' A
#
# COMPACT_ATOMS: atom_id res chain seq x y z
N MET A 1 -7.21 -26.99 -1.51
CA MET A 1 -6.85 -26.06 -0.42
C MET A 1 -7.12 -24.64 -0.93
N ARG A 2 -7.81 -23.77 -0.17
CA ARG A 2 -8.18 -22.40 -0.59
C ARG A 2 -7.49 -21.39 0.32
N ILE A 3 -6.64 -20.54 -0.26
CA ILE A 3 -5.92 -19.50 0.48
C ILE A 3 -6.84 -18.28 0.63
N LYS A 4 -6.75 -17.59 1.76
CA LYS A 4 -7.47 -16.36 2.07
C LYS A 4 -6.51 -15.40 2.76
N VAL A 5 -6.68 -14.10 2.51
CA VAL A 5 -5.95 -13.03 3.19
C VAL A 5 -6.78 -12.55 4.40
N GLY A 6 -6.11 -12.19 5.48
CA GLY A 6 -6.71 -11.67 6.72
C GLY A 6 -5.84 -10.57 7.34
N ASP A 7 -6.22 -10.11 8.53
CA ASP A 7 -5.53 -9.04 9.28
C ASP A 7 -5.48 -7.67 8.59
N PHE A 8 -6.67 -7.10 8.34
CA PHE A 8 -6.83 -5.78 7.71
C PHE A 8 -6.67 -4.60 8.69
N GLY A 9 -6.07 -4.80 9.88
CA GLY A 9 -5.98 -3.77 10.93
C GLY A 9 -5.15 -2.55 10.53
N LEU A 10 -4.22 -2.72 9.57
CA LEU A 10 -3.36 -1.66 9.03
C LEU A 10 -3.78 -1.21 7.61
N SER A 11 -4.82 -1.83 7.04
CA SER A 11 -5.23 -1.52 5.67
C SER A 11 -5.70 -0.08 5.53
N ARG A 12 -5.34 0.55 4.41
CA ARG A 12 -5.72 1.92 4.08
C ARG A 12 -6.44 1.96 2.75
N LEU A 13 -7.46 2.80 2.64
CA LEU A 13 -8.08 3.13 1.37
C LEU A 13 -7.21 4.17 0.67
N LEU A 14 -6.76 3.87 -0.54
CA LEU A 14 -6.03 4.82 -1.35
C LEU A 14 -7.02 5.77 -2.01
N GLU A 15 -6.84 7.07 -1.81
CA GLU A 15 -7.69 8.08 -2.45
C GLU A 15 -7.28 8.18 -3.93
N ILE A 16 -8.26 7.98 -4.81
CA ILE A 16 -8.11 8.19 -6.25
C ILE A 16 -8.80 9.52 -6.55
N PRO A 17 -8.06 10.57 -6.93
CA PRO A 17 -8.67 11.85 -7.24
C PRO A 17 -9.62 11.71 -8.45
N ASP A 18 -10.85 12.22 -8.30
CA ASP A 18 -11.97 12.11 -9.25
C ASP A 18 -11.67 12.64 -10.67
N GLU A 19 -10.57 13.36 -10.87
CA GLU A 19 -10.27 14.04 -12.13
C GLU A 19 -9.40 13.24 -13.13
N MET A 20 -8.98 12.00 -12.83
CA MET A 20 -8.06 11.28 -13.72
C MET A 20 -8.61 9.93 -14.22
N ASN A 21 -9.49 10.00 -15.23
CA ASN A 21 -9.73 8.94 -16.22
C ASN A 21 -8.50 8.68 -17.11
N SER A 22 -7.29 8.72 -16.55
CA SER A 22 -6.05 8.33 -17.21
C SER A 22 -5.51 7.11 -16.49
N SER A 23 -5.19 6.07 -17.25
CA SER A 23 -4.79 4.71 -16.86
C SER A 23 -3.50 4.58 -16.02
N SER A 24 -3.17 5.58 -15.19
CA SER A 24 -1.90 5.69 -14.47
C SER A 24 -1.99 6.36 -13.08
N SER A 25 -3.16 6.77 -12.58
CA SER A 25 -3.26 7.32 -11.23
C SER A 25 -3.28 6.20 -10.18
N CYS A 26 -2.10 5.78 -9.74
CA CYS A 26 -1.93 4.97 -8.55
C CYS A 26 -2.32 5.83 -7.34
N GLY A 27 -3.36 5.44 -6.61
CA GLY A 27 -3.76 6.14 -5.39
C GLY A 27 -2.63 6.09 -4.36
N SER A 28 -2.58 7.08 -3.47
CA SER A 28 -1.58 7.09 -2.41
C SER A 28 -2.16 7.66 -1.12
N VAL A 29 -1.62 7.24 0.02
CA VAL A 29 -2.06 7.72 1.33
C VAL A 29 -0.85 7.96 2.22
N TRP A 30 -0.88 9.09 2.93
CA TRP A 30 0.16 9.44 3.89
C TRP A 30 -0.10 8.74 5.22
N THR A 31 0.87 7.94 5.67
CA THR A 31 0.82 7.29 6.97
C THR A 31 2.24 7.00 7.46
N GLY A 32 2.45 7.03 8.77
CA GLY A 32 3.71 6.60 9.36
C GLY A 32 3.96 5.10 9.09
N PRO A 33 5.22 4.63 9.05
CA PRO A 33 5.54 3.27 8.63
C PRO A 33 4.99 2.28 9.65
N GLN A 34 4.17 1.35 9.18
CA GLN A 34 3.56 0.29 9.98
C GLN A 34 3.65 -1.02 9.21
N GLY A 35 4.05 -2.09 9.88
CA GLY A 35 4.19 -3.41 9.28
C GLY A 35 5.29 -4.22 9.95
N THR A 36 5.55 -5.41 9.41
CA THR A 36 6.57 -6.33 9.92
C THR A 36 7.94 -6.01 9.29
N PRO A 37 9.00 -5.77 10.09
CA PRO A 37 10.36 -5.61 9.56
C PRO A 37 10.76 -6.79 8.65
N GLY A 38 11.28 -6.49 7.47
CA GLY A 38 11.61 -7.49 6.44
C GLY A 38 10.57 -7.64 5.32
N TYR A 39 9.30 -7.28 5.58
CA TYR A 39 8.23 -7.22 4.57
C TYR A 39 7.79 -5.79 4.27
N LEU A 40 8.28 -4.83 5.04
CA LEU A 40 7.98 -3.42 4.87
C LEU A 40 8.72 -2.85 3.66
N ASP A 41 7.98 -2.21 2.77
CA ASP A 41 8.51 -1.49 1.62
C ASP A 41 9.52 -0.40 2.07
N PRO A 42 10.77 -0.43 1.60
CA PRO A 42 11.77 0.58 1.97
C PRO A 42 11.38 1.98 1.49
N ASP A 43 10.69 2.11 0.35
CA ASP A 43 10.26 3.40 -0.18
C ASP A 43 9.13 3.97 0.69
N TYR A 44 8.17 3.14 1.11
CA TYR A 44 7.17 3.53 2.11
C TYR A 44 7.82 3.97 3.43
N HIS A 45 8.82 3.23 3.91
CA HIS A 45 9.52 3.56 5.14
C HIS A 45 10.21 4.94 5.10
N HIS A 46 10.73 5.35 3.94
CA HIS A 46 11.45 6.62 3.77
C HIS A 46 10.52 7.79 3.42
N SER A 47 9.52 7.53 2.57
CA SER A 47 8.63 8.57 2.04
C SER A 47 7.38 8.79 2.87
N PHE A 48 7.00 7.86 3.75
CA PHE A 48 5.71 7.83 4.45
C PHE A 48 4.49 7.77 3.50
N LEU A 49 4.74 7.41 2.24
CA LEU A 49 3.72 7.31 1.20
C LEU A 49 3.40 5.84 0.96
N LEU A 50 2.22 5.42 1.39
CA LEU A 50 1.73 4.07 1.14
C LEU A 50 1.02 4.05 -0.21
N THR A 51 1.40 3.10 -1.05
CA THR A 51 0.88 2.92 -2.41
C THR A 51 0.59 1.45 -2.70
N GLU A 52 -0.02 1.16 -3.83
CA GLU A 52 -0.21 -0.22 -4.32
C GLU A 52 1.12 -0.98 -4.49
N LYS A 53 2.23 -0.26 -4.74
CA LYS A 53 3.56 -0.87 -4.86
C LYS A 53 4.07 -1.41 -3.54
N SER A 54 3.67 -0.80 -2.43
CA SER A 54 4.03 -1.25 -1.09
C SER A 54 3.38 -2.61 -0.78
N ASP A 55 2.14 -2.84 -1.22
CA ASP A 55 1.48 -4.15 -1.11
C ASP A 55 2.21 -5.21 -1.94
N VAL A 56 2.60 -4.86 -3.18
CA VAL A 56 3.35 -5.76 -4.08
C VAL A 56 4.70 -6.14 -3.48
N TYR A 57 5.43 -5.18 -2.90
CA TYR A 57 6.70 -5.44 -2.22
C TYR A 57 6.51 -6.44 -1.09
N SER A 58 5.51 -6.23 -0.23
CA SER A 58 5.26 -7.09 0.94
C SER A 58 4.79 -8.52 0.59
N PHE A 59 4.37 -8.75 -0.66
CA PHE A 59 3.96 -10.06 -1.16
C PHE A 59 5.15 -10.92 -1.62
N GLY A 60 6.27 -10.31 -2.03
CA GLY A 60 7.46 -10.98 -2.55
C GLY A 60 8.40 -11.46 -1.46
#